data_AF-A0A966BGG0-F1
#
_entry.id   AF-A0A966BGG0-F1
#
_cell.length_a   1.000
_cell.length_b   1.000
_cell.length_c   1.000
_cell.angle_alpha   90.00
_cell.angle_beta   90.00
_cell.angle_gamma   90.00
#
_symmetry.space_group_name_H-M   'P 1'
#
loop_
_entity.id
_entity.type
_entity.pdbx_description
1 polymer ?
#
loop_
_entity_poly.entity_id
_entity_poly.type
_entity_poly.pdbx_seq_one_letter_code
_entity_poly.pdbx_strand_id
1 'polypeptide(L)' 'KYAVVSAGKDNRYGHPNPDVVARVEALSILIENTIEQGPITFKSDGSQVWLVE' A
#
# COMPACT_ATOMS: atom_id res chain seq x y z
N LYS A 1 1.75 -5.46 9.99
CA LYS A 1 2.42 -4.28 9.38
C LYS A 1 1.80 -4.08 8.00
N TYR A 2 1.64 -2.83 7.56
CA TYR A 2 1.08 -2.50 6.25
C TYR A 2 2.10 -1.73 5.43
N ALA A 3 2.09 -1.93 4.12
CA ALA A 3 2.73 -1.08 3.13
C ALA A 3 1.65 -0.49 2.23
N VAL A 4 1.76 0.79 1.91
CA VAL A 4 0.76 1.48 1.09
C VAL A 4 1.44 2.07 -0.13
N VAL A 5 0.94 1.73 -1.31
CA VAL A 5 1.33 2.32 -2.58
C VAL A 5 0.33 3.44 -2.92
N SER A 6 0.78 4.68 -2.78
CA SER A 6 0.03 5.85 -3.23
C SER A 6 0.48 6.23 -4.64
N ALA A 7 -0.32 5.86 -5.63
CA ALA A 7 -0.08 6.15 -7.03
C ALA A 7 -1.40 6.25 -7.82
N GLY A 8 -1.37 7.05 -8.88
CA GLY A 8 -2.46 7.10 -9.85
C GLY A 8 -2.38 5.93 -10.83
N LYS A 9 -3.54 5.53 -11.36
CA LYS A 9 -3.62 4.57 -12.47
C LYS A 9 -2.85 5.09 -13.69
N ASP A 10 -2.16 4.19 -14.39
CA ASP A 10 -1.35 4.48 -15.58
C ASP A 10 -0.24 5.53 -15.33
N ASN A 11 0.31 5.55 -14.13
CA ASN A 11 1.41 6.44 -13.78
C ASN A 11 2.63 6.19 -14.69
N ARG A 12 3.05 7.24 -15.41
CA ARG A 12 4.12 7.19 -16.43
C ARG A 12 5.51 6.82 -15.88
N TYR A 13 5.71 6.85 -14.56
CA TYR A 13 6.96 6.45 -13.93
C TYR A 13 7.04 4.94 -13.64
N GLY A 14 6.01 4.17 -14.01
CA GLY A 14 6.01 2.72 -13.85
C GLY A 14 5.86 2.28 -12.38
N HIS A 15 5.03 3.00 -11.62
CA HIS A 15 4.71 2.64 -10.24
C HIS A 15 3.63 1.54 -10.16
N PRO A 16 3.67 0.68 -9.12
CA PRO A 16 4.74 0.54 -8.12
C PRO A 16 6.02 -0.05 -8.72
N ASN A 17 7.18 0.32 -8.16
CA ASN A 17 8.47 -0.22 -8.62
C ASN A 17 8.61 -1.71 -8.21
N PRO A 18 8.90 -2.64 -9.15
CA PRO A 18 8.96 -4.07 -8.87
C PRO A 18 9.96 -4.48 -7.77
N ASP A 19 11.12 -3.83 -7.70
CA ASP A 19 12.14 -4.17 -6.71
C ASP A 19 11.70 -3.79 -5.29
N VAL A 20 10.91 -2.72 -5.15
CA VAL A 20 10.31 -2.32 -3.87
C VAL A 20 9.25 -3.33 -3.46
N VAL A 21 8.37 -3.74 -4.39
CA VAL A 21 7.32 -4.74 -4.16
C VAL A 21 7.94 -6.06 -3.68
N ALA A 22 8.94 -6.57 -4.40
CA ALA A 22 9.61 -7.83 -4.06
C ALA A 22 10.23 -7.81 -2.65
N ARG A 23 10.82 -6.69 -2.22
CA ARG A 23 11.37 -6.55 -0.86
C ARG A 23 10.29 -6.54 0.22
N VAL A 24 9.14 -5.94 -0.05
CA VAL A 24 8.03 -5.88 0.91
C VAL A 24 7.33 -7.24 1.02
N GLU A 25 7.13 -7.92 -0.10
CA GLU A 25 6.59 -9.29 -0.15
C GLU A 25 7.51 -10.29 0.56
N ALA A 26 8.83 -10.17 0.41
CA ALA A 26 9.81 -10.99 1.12
C ALA A 26 9.75 -10.83 2.65
N LEU A 27 9.16 -9.74 3.15
CA LEU A 27 8.93 -9.50 4.57
C LEU A 27 7.53 -9.94 5.04
N SER A 28 6.74 -10.56 4.14
CA SER A 28 5.34 -10.96 4.39
C SER A 28 4.46 -9.79 4.86
N ILE A 29 4.70 -8.59 4.31
CA ILE A 29 3.93 -7.39 4.61
C ILE A 29 2.85 -7.23 3.55
N LEU A 30 1.60 -6.98 3.98
CA LEU A 30 0.47 -6.72 3.10
C LEU A 30 0.65 -5.35 2.40
N ILE A 31 0.41 -5.33 1.10
CA ILE A 31 0.49 -4.14 0.25
C ILE A 31 -0.92 -3.73 -0.15
N GLU A 32 -1.33 -2.53 0.26
CA GLU A 32 -2.56 -1.87 -0.22
C GLU A 32 -2.19 -0.82 -1.27
N ASN A 33 -3.01 -0.62 -2.30
CA ASN A 33 -2.68 0.29 -3.39
C ASN A 33 -3.86 1.12 -3.90
N THR A 34 -3.63 2.43 -4.06
CA THR A 34 -4.67 3.38 -4.48
C THR A 34 -5.03 3.29 -5.96
N ILE A 35 -4.25 2.54 -6.75
CA ILE A 35 -4.50 2.35 -8.19
C ILE A 35 -5.75 1.47 -8.38
N GLU A 36 -5.86 0.41 -7.59
CA GLU A 36 -6.93 -0.58 -7.66
C GLU A 36 -8.07 -0.27 -6.69
N GLN A 37 -7.74 0.15 -5.47
CA GLN A 37 -8.72 0.29 -4.38
C GLN A 37 -9.28 1.71 -4.25
N GLY A 38 -8.67 2.69 -4.93
CA GLY A 38 -9.02 4.10 -4.74
C GLY A 38 -8.51 4.63 -3.38
N PRO A 39 -9.23 5.54 -2.71
CA PRO A 39 -8.83 6.04 -1.40
C PRO A 39 -8.71 4.92 -0.36
N ILE A 40 -7.63 4.91 0.42
CA ILE A 40 -7.39 3.94 1.49
C ILE A 40 -7.46 4.66 2.82
N THR A 41 -8.29 4.18 3.75
CA THR A 41 -8.47 4.76 5.07
C THR A 41 -7.95 3.83 6.15
N PHE A 42 -7.21 4.38 7.11
CA PHE A 42 -6.79 3.67 8.31
C PHE A 42 -7.36 4.35 9.56
N LYS A 43 -7.75 3.52 10.53
CA LYS A 43 -8.12 3.96 11.87
C LYS A 43 -7.05 3.52 12.86
N SER A 44 -6.80 4.34 13.88
CA SER A 44 -5.90 4.01 14.97
C SER A 44 -6.49 4.42 16.31
N ASP A 45 -6.15 3.68 17.36
CA ASP A 45 -6.42 4.03 18.77
C ASP A 45 -5.18 4.62 19.47
N GLY A 46 -4.10 4.88 18.73
CA GLY A 46 -2.80 5.32 19.25
C GLY A 46 -1.86 4.17 19.64
N SER A 47 -2.33 2.92 19.68
CA SER A 47 -1.52 1.71 19.93
C SER A 47 -1.51 0.76 18.75
N GLN A 48 -2.62 0.67 18.02
CA GLN A 48 -2.83 -0.21 16.87
C GLN A 48 -3.38 0.57 15.69
N VAL A 49 -3.25 0.00 14.49
CA VAL A 49 -3.74 0.56 13.24
C VAL A 49 -4.49 -0.52 12.49
N TRP A 50 -5.68 -0.19 11.98
CA TRP A 50 -6.53 -1.08 11.20
C TRP A 50 -6.92 -0.42 9.89
N LEU A 51 -6.91 -1.20 8.82
CA LEU A 51 -7.51 -0.80 7.57
C LEU A 51 -9.04 -0.78 7.74
N VAL A 52 -9.69 0.27 7.24
CA VAL A 52 -11.15 0.41 7.25
C VAL A 52 -11.65 0.73 5.85
N GLU A 53 -12.81 0.15 5.49
CA GLU A 53 -13.53 0.40 4.23
C GLU A 53 -14.18 1.79 4.21
#